data_AF-A0ABD5QHR3-F1
#
_entry.id   AF-A0ABD5QHR3-F1
#
_cell.length_a   1.000
_cell.length_b   1.000
_cell.length_c   1.000
_cell.angle_alpha   90.00
_cell.angle_beta   90.00
_cell.angle_gamma   90.00
#
_symmetry.space_group_name_H-M   'P 1'
#
loop_
_entity.id
_entity.type
_entity.pdbx_description
1 polymer ?
#
loop_
_entity_poly.entity_id
_entity_poly.type
_entity_poly.pdbx_seq_one_letter_code
_entity_poly.pdbx_strand_id
1 'polypeptide(L)'
;MSSWKRDFASGLVVLGPILVSLYLLFWLYGFVAGFTPAVILDAEALQWLVPGSGDQAAQTRRQLAQFVRVTTVLVVFAALTLSIGYLMRTTVGGLAERMVDDVANRVPGLRVVYNASKMAAETAFGEQDSLQEPVKLEVWEGLRMTAFRTGKTTDDDREVLFLPTSPNITTGYVIEVEPDRLMEIDEDVEDALTRILSAGFGDADRHGGMDAGVPIDVVDDRESAAAVADGAVREGTIDAGESTDPGDDGGGGSTRT
;
A
#
# COMPACT_ATOMS: atom_id res chain seq x y z
N MET A 1 -15.55 20.08 2.29
CA MET A 1 -14.81 20.23 1.00
C MET A 1 -15.78 19.96 -0.14
N SER A 2 -15.75 20.74 -1.23
CA SER A 2 -16.70 20.63 -2.35
C SER A 2 -16.67 19.24 -2.99
N SER A 3 -17.83 18.61 -3.23
CA SER A 3 -18.00 17.25 -3.77
C SER A 3 -17.11 16.94 -4.98
N TRP A 4 -16.99 17.87 -5.93
CA TRP A 4 -16.13 17.70 -7.11
C TRP A 4 -14.65 17.45 -6.80
N LYS A 5 -14.11 18.01 -5.70
CA LYS A 5 -12.71 17.75 -5.28
C LYS A 5 -12.54 16.31 -4.80
N ARG A 6 -13.56 15.74 -4.15
CA ARG A 6 -13.57 14.34 -3.71
C ARG A 6 -13.73 13.40 -4.90
N ASP A 7 -14.58 13.75 -5.85
CA ASP A 7 -14.79 12.96 -7.06
C ASP A 7 -13.54 12.96 -7.95
N PHE A 8 -12.88 14.11 -8.09
CA PHE A 8 -11.58 14.22 -8.77
C PHE A 8 -10.47 13.44 -8.04
N ALA A 9 -10.39 13.55 -6.71
CA ALA A 9 -9.41 12.80 -5.92
C ALA A 9 -9.63 11.29 -6.05
N SER A 10 -10.87 10.82 -6.01
CA SER A 10 -11.22 9.41 -6.21
C SER A 10 -10.84 8.93 -7.61
N GLY A 11 -11.14 9.72 -8.65
CA GLY A 11 -10.71 9.43 -10.02
C GLY A 11 -9.18 9.38 -10.16
N LEU A 12 -8.46 10.28 -9.49
CA LEU A 12 -7.00 10.32 -9.48
C LEU A 12 -6.39 9.14 -8.72
N VAL A 13 -7.03 8.65 -7.67
CA VAL A 13 -6.59 7.44 -6.93
C VAL A 13 -6.63 6.21 -7.82
N VAL A 14 -7.61 6.10 -8.72
CA VAL A 14 -7.72 4.98 -9.66
C VAL A 14 -6.84 5.18 -10.89
N LEU A 15 -6.85 6.38 -11.49
CA LEU A 15 -6.11 6.67 -12.72
C LEU A 15 -4.61 6.91 -12.50
N GLY A 16 -4.23 7.44 -11.33
CA GLY A 16 -2.85 7.79 -11.00
C GLY A 16 -1.90 6.60 -11.14
N PRO A 17 -2.16 5.47 -10.48
CA PRO A 17 -1.32 4.27 -10.61
C PRO A 17 -1.22 3.77 -12.06
N ILE A 18 -2.32 3.81 -12.81
CA ILE A 18 -2.36 3.37 -14.22
C ILE A 18 -1.48 4.28 -15.08
N LEU A 19 -1.63 5.59 -14.95
CA LEU A 19 -0.85 6.57 -15.71
C LEU A 19 0.64 6.50 -15.39
N VAL A 20 0.99 6.35 -14.10
CA VAL A 20 2.38 6.17 -13.67
C VAL A 20 2.96 4.88 -14.26
N SER A 21 2.21 3.79 -14.22
CA SER A 21 2.64 2.50 -14.79
C SER A 21 2.87 2.62 -16.30
N LEU A 22 1.95 3.24 -17.05
CA LEU A 22 2.09 3.47 -18.49
C LEU A 22 3.28 4.37 -18.82
N TYR A 23 3.50 5.42 -18.03
CA TYR A 23 4.66 6.30 -18.20
C TYR A 23 5.98 5.56 -17.97
N LEU A 24 6.07 4.74 -16.91
CA LEU A 24 7.25 3.92 -16.63
C LEU A 24 7.53 2.93 -17.76
N LEU A 25 6.50 2.26 -18.30
CA LEU A 25 6.64 1.37 -19.45
C LEU A 25 7.15 2.12 -20.69
N PHE A 26 6.61 3.30 -20.97
CA PHE A 26 7.05 4.13 -22.09
C PHE A 26 8.51 4.58 -21.91
N TRP A 27 8.89 5.04 -20.72
CA TRP A 27 10.24 5.46 -20.39
C TRP A 27 11.24 4.31 -20.50
N LEU A 28 10.89 3.15 -19.94
CA LEU A 28 11.71 1.94 -20.01
C LEU A 28 11.89 1.48 -21.47
N TYR A 29 10.83 1.47 -22.26
CA TYR A 29 10.91 1.14 -23.69
C TYR A 29 11.88 2.09 -24.41
N GLY A 30 11.76 3.41 -24.19
CA GLY A 30 12.65 4.40 -24.77
C GLY A 30 14.11 4.20 -24.35
N PHE A 31 14.35 3.90 -23.06
CA PHE A 31 15.66 3.61 -22.52
C PHE A 31 16.29 2.41 -23.23
N VAL A 32 15.61 1.25 -23.28
CA VAL A 32 16.20 0.05 -23.90
C VAL A 32 16.27 0.15 -25.43
N ALA A 33 15.31 0.82 -26.07
CA ALA A 33 15.39 1.13 -27.49
C ALA A 33 16.61 2.00 -27.83
N GLY A 34 17.05 2.87 -26.91
CA GLY A 34 18.25 3.69 -27.06
C GLY A 34 19.56 2.90 -27.02
N PHE A 35 19.61 1.76 -26.32
CA PHE A 35 20.79 0.88 -26.25
C PHE A 35 20.78 -0.24 -27.29
N THR A 36 19.65 -0.50 -27.94
CA THR A 36 19.55 -1.57 -28.94
C THR A 36 20.06 -1.07 -30.30
N PRO A 37 21.09 -1.71 -30.89
CA PRO A 37 21.60 -1.29 -32.19
C PRO A 37 20.48 -1.32 -33.24
N ALA A 38 20.36 -0.25 -34.03
CA ALA A 38 19.35 -0.12 -35.10
C ALA A 38 19.32 -1.34 -36.05
N VAL A 39 20.45 -2.04 -36.19
CA VAL A 39 20.64 -3.25 -36.99
C VAL A 39 19.70 -4.42 -36.62
N ILE A 40 19.23 -4.53 -35.37
CA ILE A 40 18.31 -5.61 -34.95
C ILE A 40 16.84 -5.21 -35.20
N LEU A 41 16.58 -3.94 -35.49
CA LEU A 41 15.25 -3.34 -35.40
C LEU A 41 14.62 -2.98 -36.75
N ASP A 42 15.35 -3.16 -37.84
CA ASP A 42 14.86 -2.81 -39.16
C ASP A 42 14.08 -3.98 -39.78
N ALA A 43 12.84 -3.70 -40.20
CA ALA A 43 11.97 -4.66 -40.88
C ALA A 43 12.61 -5.23 -42.18
N GLU A 44 13.63 -4.54 -42.70
CA GLU A 44 14.44 -4.94 -43.85
C GLU A 44 15.40 -6.10 -43.52
N ALA A 45 15.82 -6.26 -42.27
CA ALA A 45 16.64 -7.41 -41.84
C ALA A 45 15.84 -8.73 -41.90
N LEU A 46 14.51 -8.67 -41.77
CA LEU A 46 13.61 -9.83 -41.86
C LEU A 46 13.20 -10.19 -43.30
N GLN A 47 13.69 -9.46 -44.32
CA GLN A 47 13.42 -9.78 -45.72
C GLN A 47 13.89 -11.19 -46.12
N TRP A 48 14.94 -11.67 -45.47
CA TRP A 48 15.49 -13.01 -45.68
C TRP A 48 14.63 -14.11 -45.06
N LEU A 49 13.89 -13.80 -43.98
CA LEU A 49 13.06 -14.76 -43.26
C LEU A 49 11.61 -14.83 -43.79
N VAL A 50 11.06 -13.69 -44.23
CA VAL A 50 9.72 -13.61 -44.86
C VAL A 50 9.84 -12.89 -46.21
N PRO A 51 10.19 -13.62 -47.28
CA PRO A 51 10.26 -13.05 -48.63
C PRO A 51 8.85 -12.81 -49.19
N GLY A 52 8.62 -11.62 -49.77
CA GLY A 52 7.35 -11.28 -50.43
C GLY A 52 7.07 -9.77 -50.43
N SER A 53 6.66 -9.24 -51.58
CA SER A 53 6.35 -7.81 -51.78
C SER A 53 4.88 -7.45 -51.59
N GLY A 54 4.02 -8.40 -51.18
CA GLY A 54 2.61 -8.15 -50.92
C GLY A 54 2.36 -7.41 -49.61
N ASP A 55 1.27 -6.64 -49.54
CA ASP A 55 0.88 -5.86 -48.35
C ASP A 55 0.73 -6.74 -47.09
N GLN A 56 0.28 -7.99 -47.27
CA GLN A 56 0.22 -8.99 -46.20
C GLN A 56 1.61 -9.38 -45.68
N ALA A 57 2.59 -9.60 -46.57
CA ALA A 57 3.97 -9.91 -46.18
C ALA A 57 4.66 -8.71 -45.50
N ALA A 58 4.31 -7.47 -45.89
CA ALA A 58 4.78 -6.27 -45.20
C ALA A 58 4.17 -6.14 -43.79
N GLN A 59 2.88 -6.47 -43.62
CA GLN A 59 2.21 -6.44 -42.31
C GLN A 59 2.77 -7.50 -41.36
N THR A 60 2.95 -8.75 -41.84
CA THR A 60 3.55 -9.82 -41.04
C THR A 60 4.98 -9.48 -40.63
N ARG A 61 5.81 -8.91 -41.52
CA ARG A 61 7.17 -8.46 -41.18
C ARG A 61 7.18 -7.40 -40.09
N ARG A 62 6.26 -6.43 -40.12
CA ARG A 62 6.17 -5.39 -39.07
C ARG A 62 5.81 -5.97 -37.71
N GLN A 63 4.84 -6.90 -37.66
CA GLN A 63 4.44 -7.56 -36.41
C GLN A 63 5.58 -8.43 -35.86
N LEU A 64 6.24 -9.20 -36.72
CA LEU A 64 7.36 -10.04 -36.33
C LEU A 64 8.55 -9.19 -35.86
N ALA A 65 8.87 -8.09 -36.57
CA ALA A 65 9.92 -7.15 -36.18
C ALA A 65 9.63 -6.52 -34.81
N GLN A 66 8.39 -6.14 -34.53
CA GLN A 66 8.01 -5.59 -33.24
C GLN A 66 8.15 -6.62 -32.12
N PHE A 67 7.71 -7.86 -32.34
CA PHE A 67 7.85 -8.94 -31.36
C PHE A 67 9.33 -9.25 -31.09
N VAL A 68 10.13 -9.47 -32.14
CA VAL A 68 11.58 -9.72 -32.06
C VAL A 68 12.31 -8.55 -31.39
N ARG A 69 11.91 -7.30 -31.67
CA ARG A 69 12.46 -6.11 -31.01
C ARG A 69 12.24 -6.17 -29.50
N VAL A 70 10.99 -6.38 -29.05
CA VAL A 70 10.67 -6.45 -27.62
C VAL A 70 11.37 -7.64 -26.95
N THR A 71 11.36 -8.82 -27.57
CA THR A 71 12.03 -10.00 -27.04
C THR A 71 13.53 -9.80 -26.93
N THR A 72 14.18 -9.20 -27.94
CA THR A 72 15.62 -8.92 -27.91
C THR A 72 15.97 -7.95 -26.78
N VAL A 73 15.19 -6.88 -26.63
CA VAL A 73 15.31 -5.90 -25.54
C VAL A 73 15.28 -6.60 -24.17
N LEU A 74 14.29 -7.48 -23.95
CA LEU A 74 14.15 -8.22 -22.70
C LEU A 74 15.32 -9.19 -22.46
N VAL A 75 15.74 -9.91 -23.50
CA VAL A 75 16.86 -10.87 -23.40
C VAL A 75 18.18 -10.15 -23.12
N VAL A 76 18.47 -9.04 -23.80
CA VAL A 76 19.68 -8.25 -23.56
C VAL A 76 19.66 -7.64 -22.16
N PHE A 77 18.52 -7.08 -21.73
CA PHE A 77 18.36 -6.56 -20.38
C PHE A 77 18.59 -7.64 -19.32
N ALA A 78 17.98 -8.81 -19.48
CA ALA A 78 18.16 -9.93 -18.57
C ALA A 78 19.61 -10.42 -18.56
N ALA A 79 20.24 -10.59 -19.73
CA ALA A 79 21.62 -11.03 -19.86
C ALA A 79 22.59 -10.02 -19.20
N LEU A 80 22.38 -8.72 -19.40
CA LEU A 80 23.20 -7.66 -18.81
C LEU A 80 23.02 -7.60 -17.28
N THR A 81 21.78 -7.66 -16.81
CA THR A 81 21.46 -7.69 -15.37
C THR A 81 22.09 -8.90 -14.69
N LEU A 82 21.95 -10.09 -15.28
CA LEU A 82 22.59 -11.32 -14.78
C LEU A 82 24.11 -11.20 -14.81
N SER A 83 24.69 -10.68 -15.89
CA SER A 83 26.15 -10.51 -16.01
C SER A 83 26.70 -9.58 -14.93
N ILE A 84 26.02 -8.46 -14.67
CA ILE A 84 26.38 -7.56 -13.57
C ILE A 84 26.21 -8.25 -12.22
N GLY A 85 25.10 -8.97 -12.01
CA GLY A 85 24.86 -9.73 -10.77
C GLY A 85 25.94 -10.79 -10.51
N TYR A 86 26.38 -11.51 -11.54
CA TYR A 86 27.50 -12.45 -11.44
C TYR A 86 28.83 -11.74 -11.15
N LEU A 87 29.08 -10.60 -11.79
CA LEU A 87 30.28 -9.79 -11.52
C LEU A 87 30.30 -9.31 -10.06
N MET A 88 29.17 -8.88 -9.52
CA MET A 88 29.05 -8.43 -8.13
C MET A 88 29.38 -9.52 -7.11
N ARG A 89 29.20 -10.80 -7.45
CA ARG A 89 29.60 -11.94 -6.59
C ARG A 89 31.13 -12.17 -6.52
N THR A 90 31.91 -11.46 -7.32
CA THR A 90 33.39 -11.60 -7.35
C THR A 90 34.08 -10.51 -6.52
N THR A 91 35.36 -10.71 -6.20
CA THR A 91 36.18 -9.69 -5.52
C THR A 91 36.26 -8.37 -6.29
N VAL A 92 36.22 -8.43 -7.64
CA VAL A 92 36.18 -7.26 -8.51
C VAL A 92 34.85 -6.51 -8.35
N GLY A 93 33.75 -7.24 -8.21
CA GLY A 93 32.43 -6.70 -7.93
C GLY A 93 32.40 -5.84 -6.67
N GLY A 94 32.86 -6.40 -5.55
CA GLY A 94 32.94 -5.65 -4.29
C GLY A 94 33.88 -4.44 -4.35
N LEU A 95 34.91 -4.44 -5.20
CA LEU A 95 35.75 -3.26 -5.43
C LEU A 95 35.03 -2.19 -6.26
N ALA A 96 34.35 -2.61 -7.33
CA ALA A 96 33.59 -1.71 -8.19
C ALA A 96 32.44 -1.05 -7.43
N GLU A 97 31.74 -1.81 -6.58
CA GLU A 97 30.68 -1.30 -5.72
C GLU A 97 31.20 -0.19 -4.79
N ARG A 98 32.31 -0.43 -4.09
CA ARG A 98 32.95 0.59 -3.23
C ARG A 98 33.34 1.85 -3.99
N MET A 99 33.84 1.70 -5.22
CA MET A 99 34.17 2.86 -6.06
C MET A 99 32.92 3.68 -6.43
N VAL A 100 31.81 3.02 -6.79
CA VAL A 100 30.55 3.69 -7.09
C VAL A 100 30.00 4.40 -5.86
N ASP A 101 29.99 3.72 -4.71
CA ASP A 101 29.59 4.30 -3.42
C ASP A 101 30.42 5.55 -3.10
N ASP A 102 31.75 5.47 -3.21
CA ASP A 102 32.65 6.59 -2.92
C ASP A 102 32.39 7.80 -3.82
N VAL A 103 32.15 7.56 -5.10
CA VAL A 103 31.85 8.63 -6.07
C VAL A 103 30.48 9.26 -5.75
N ALA A 104 29.45 8.45 -5.51
CA ALA A 104 28.11 8.92 -5.19
C ALA A 104 28.09 9.72 -3.88
N ASN A 105 28.85 9.27 -2.87
CA ASN A 105 28.93 9.92 -1.56
C ASN A 105 29.74 11.24 -1.57
N ARG A 106 30.54 11.51 -2.60
CA ARG A 106 31.29 12.77 -2.76
C ARG A 106 30.45 13.92 -3.29
N VAL A 107 29.33 13.63 -3.96
CA VAL A 107 28.48 14.65 -4.56
C VAL A 107 27.33 15.01 -3.59
N PRO A 108 27.28 16.26 -3.07
CA PRO A 108 26.18 16.71 -2.22
C PRO A 108 24.83 16.58 -2.93
N GLY A 109 23.79 16.12 -2.23
CA GLY A 109 22.47 15.83 -2.80
C GLY A 109 22.37 14.45 -3.44
N LEU A 110 23.26 14.10 -4.38
CA LEU A 110 23.28 12.76 -5.01
C LEU A 110 23.46 11.66 -3.97
N ARG A 111 24.31 11.89 -2.96
CA ARG A 111 24.50 11.01 -1.81
C ARG A 111 23.19 10.58 -1.14
N VAL A 112 22.25 11.52 -0.96
CA VAL A 112 20.98 11.26 -0.26
C VAL A 112 20.11 10.33 -1.09
N VAL A 113 19.96 10.64 -2.38
CA VAL A 113 19.16 9.84 -3.32
C VAL A 113 19.77 8.46 -3.51
N TYR A 114 21.08 8.39 -3.75
CA TYR A 114 21.80 7.13 -3.94
C TYR A 114 21.66 6.19 -2.73
N ASN A 115 21.93 6.70 -1.52
CA ASN A 115 21.85 5.88 -0.31
C ASN A 115 20.42 5.42 0.00
N ALA A 116 19.42 6.28 -0.22
CA ALA A 116 18.02 5.89 -0.06
C ALA A 116 17.61 4.81 -1.09
N SER A 117 18.01 4.96 -2.35
CA SER A 117 17.74 3.98 -3.39
C SER A 117 18.48 2.66 -3.15
N LYS A 118 19.74 2.70 -2.73
CA LYS A 118 20.54 1.51 -2.40
C LYS A 118 19.92 0.76 -1.23
N MET A 119 19.57 1.45 -0.15
CA MET A 119 18.88 0.87 1.01
C MET A 119 17.54 0.23 0.62
N ALA A 120 16.74 0.91 -0.20
CA ALA A 120 15.48 0.34 -0.68
C ALA A 120 15.70 -0.91 -1.53
N ALA A 121 16.71 -0.93 -2.40
CA ALA A 121 17.06 -2.09 -3.21
C ALA A 121 17.61 -3.26 -2.37
N GLU A 122 18.51 -2.99 -1.43
CA GLU A 122 19.04 -4.00 -0.50
C GLU A 122 17.97 -4.54 0.43
N THR A 123 16.98 -3.73 0.82
CA THR A 123 15.85 -4.18 1.63
C THR A 123 14.86 -5.01 0.81
N ALA A 124 14.60 -4.63 -0.44
CA ALA A 124 13.68 -5.36 -1.31
C ALA A 124 14.28 -6.68 -1.86
N PHE A 125 15.59 -6.73 -2.09
CA PHE A 125 16.26 -7.82 -2.81
C PHE A 125 17.40 -8.50 -2.04
N GLY A 126 17.89 -7.92 -0.94
CA GLY A 126 18.76 -8.63 0.00
C GLY A 126 17.99 -9.76 0.66
N GLU A 127 18.71 -10.72 1.27
CA GLU A 127 18.14 -11.91 1.92
C GLU A 127 16.81 -11.58 2.61
N GLN A 128 15.75 -11.99 1.92
CA GLN A 128 14.36 -11.60 2.12
C GLN A 128 13.79 -12.48 3.24
N ASP A 129 14.42 -12.36 4.40
CA ASP A 129 13.87 -12.79 5.68
C ASP A 129 13.02 -11.66 6.31
N SER A 130 12.82 -10.58 5.55
CA SER A 130 12.15 -9.35 5.94
C SER A 130 10.62 -9.51 5.95
N LEU A 131 10.04 -9.60 7.15
CA LEU A 131 8.61 -9.75 7.46
C LEU A 131 8.04 -11.14 7.12
N GLN A 132 8.75 -12.19 7.54
CA GLN A 132 8.37 -13.58 7.22
C GLN A 132 7.04 -14.01 7.82
N GLU A 133 6.70 -13.53 9.01
CA GLU A 133 5.59 -14.06 9.77
C GLU A 133 5.02 -13.00 10.71
N PRO A 134 3.70 -12.75 10.67
CA PRO A 134 3.06 -11.90 11.65
C PRO A 134 3.01 -12.64 12.98
N VAL A 135 3.31 -11.92 14.06
CA VAL A 135 3.25 -12.43 15.44
C VAL A 135 2.44 -11.47 16.30
N LYS A 136 1.87 -11.98 17.38
CA LYS A 136 1.25 -11.14 18.42
C LYS A 136 2.23 -10.96 19.58
N LEU A 137 2.35 -9.71 20.02
CA LEU A 137 3.10 -9.34 21.21
C LEU A 137 2.16 -8.71 22.24
N GLU A 138 2.21 -9.18 23.48
CA GLU A 138 1.56 -8.49 24.60
C GLU A 138 2.45 -7.35 25.10
N VAL A 139 2.01 -6.12 24.83
CA VAL A 139 2.74 -4.88 25.16
C VAL A 139 2.32 -4.32 26.52
N TRP A 140 1.05 -4.51 26.88
CA TRP A 140 0.47 -4.19 28.18
C TRP A 140 -0.53 -5.29 28.54
N GLU A 141 -0.88 -5.38 29.83
CA GLU A 141 -1.79 -6.41 30.34
C GLU A 141 -3.08 -6.50 29.52
N GLY A 142 -3.25 -7.63 28.81
CA GLY A 142 -4.40 -7.90 27.95
C GLY A 142 -4.41 -7.17 26.59
N LEU A 143 -3.42 -6.32 26.29
CA LEU A 143 -3.30 -5.60 25.01
C LEU A 143 -2.25 -6.25 24.11
N ARG A 144 -2.71 -6.74 22.95
CA ARG A 144 -1.87 -7.38 21.95
C ARG A 144 -1.70 -6.52 20.71
N MET A 145 -0.48 -6.43 20.21
CA MET A 145 -0.15 -5.77 18.95
C MET A 145 0.38 -6.79 17.95
N THR A 146 0.13 -6.55 16.66
CA THR A 146 0.74 -7.34 15.58
C THR A 146 2.08 -6.73 15.22
N ALA A 147 3.13 -7.55 15.25
CA ALA A 147 4.46 -7.22 14.77
C ALA A 147 4.87 -8.25 13.71
N PHE A 148 5.96 -7.99 13.01
CA PHE A 148 6.48 -8.86 11.97
C PHE A 148 7.94 -9.22 12.24
N ARG A 149 8.28 -10.50 12.13
CA ARG A 149 9.66 -10.98 12.31
C ARG A 149 10.58 -10.39 11.24
N THR A 150 11.74 -9.88 11.63
CA THR A 150 12.75 -9.38 10.67
C THR A 150 13.76 -10.45 10.25
N GLY A 151 13.71 -11.64 10.87
CA GLY A 151 14.69 -12.71 10.72
C GLY A 151 16.06 -12.39 11.35
N LYS A 152 16.16 -11.33 12.16
CA LYS A 152 17.37 -10.99 12.91
C LYS A 152 17.19 -11.32 14.39
N THR A 153 18.27 -11.82 14.99
CA THR A 153 18.39 -12.09 16.42
C THR A 153 19.60 -11.35 16.95
N THR A 154 19.49 -10.87 18.18
CA THR A 154 20.56 -10.19 18.93
C THR A 154 21.54 -11.20 19.55
N ASP A 155 22.67 -10.71 20.05
CA ASP A 155 23.69 -11.55 20.70
C ASP A 155 23.18 -12.22 22.00
N ASP A 156 22.14 -11.66 22.64
CA ASP A 156 21.47 -12.22 23.82
C ASP A 156 20.18 -13.00 23.47
N ASP A 157 20.08 -13.50 22.23
CA ASP A 157 19.02 -14.40 21.74
C ASP A 157 17.61 -13.78 21.69
N ARG A 158 17.50 -12.44 21.67
CA ARG A 158 16.23 -11.73 21.44
C ARG A 158 15.93 -11.60 19.97
N GLU A 159 14.67 -11.79 19.60
CA GLU A 159 14.18 -11.57 18.25
C GLU A 159 13.95 -10.10 17.96
N VAL A 160 14.41 -9.65 16.78
CA VAL A 160 14.19 -8.30 16.29
C VAL A 160 12.91 -8.27 15.46
N LEU A 161 11.93 -7.48 15.90
CA LEU A 161 10.62 -7.34 15.26
C LEU A 161 10.39 -5.92 14.77
N PHE A 162 9.64 -5.80 13.67
CA PHE A 162 9.06 -4.52 13.24
C PHE A 162 7.62 -4.43 13.74
N LEU A 163 7.34 -3.41 14.56
CA LEU A 163 6.02 -3.08 15.08
C LEU A 163 5.48 -1.86 14.32
N PRO A 164 4.66 -2.04 13.27
CA PRO A 164 4.15 -0.94 12.47
C PRO A 164 3.11 -0.11 13.22
N THR A 165 2.94 1.13 12.80
CA THR A 165 1.76 1.93 13.12
C THR A 165 0.63 1.67 12.13
N SER A 166 -0.60 1.91 12.55
CA SER A 166 -1.81 1.81 11.73
C SER A 166 -2.44 3.20 11.55
N PRO A 167 -2.99 3.52 10.35
CA PRO A 167 -2.96 2.74 9.11
C PRO A 167 -1.64 2.90 8.32
N ASN A 168 -0.80 3.86 8.70
CA ASN A 168 0.44 4.14 7.96
C ASN A 168 1.58 3.20 8.38
N ILE A 169 1.79 2.12 7.64
CA ILE A 169 2.82 1.11 7.91
C ILE A 169 4.26 1.55 7.59
N THR A 170 4.43 2.73 6.98
CA THR A 170 5.79 3.26 6.71
C THR A 170 6.48 3.77 7.97
N THR A 171 5.73 3.88 9.07
CA THR A 171 6.23 4.25 10.39
C THR A 171 5.97 3.13 11.40
N GLY A 172 6.76 3.08 12.46
CA GLY A 172 6.72 2.02 13.45
C GLY A 172 7.93 2.04 14.38
N TYR A 173 8.06 0.97 15.15
CA TYR A 173 9.19 0.73 16.04
C TYR A 173 9.92 -0.53 15.62
N VAL A 174 11.24 -0.54 15.79
CA VAL A 174 12.03 -1.78 15.82
C VAL A 174 12.22 -2.13 17.29
N ILE A 175 11.86 -3.35 17.67
CA ILE A 175 11.89 -3.82 19.05
C ILE A 175 12.61 -5.17 19.15
N GLU A 176 13.28 -5.40 20.27
CA GLU A 176 13.96 -6.64 20.61
C GLU A 176 13.17 -7.35 21.71
N VAL A 177 12.75 -8.58 21.46
CA VAL A 177 11.83 -9.30 22.35
C VAL A 177 12.34 -10.71 22.63
N GLU A 178 12.17 -11.16 23.87
CA GLU A 178 12.40 -12.56 24.25
C GLU A 178 11.47 -13.49 23.45
N PRO A 179 11.98 -14.58 22.86
CA PRO A 179 11.18 -15.47 22.00
C PRO A 179 9.90 -16.00 22.67
N ASP A 180 9.96 -16.27 23.97
CA ASP A 180 8.89 -16.78 24.82
C ASP A 180 7.78 -15.77 25.12
N ARG A 181 7.97 -14.49 24.78
CA ARG A 181 6.91 -13.46 24.83
C ARG A 181 6.12 -13.35 23.53
N LEU A 182 6.51 -14.06 22.48
CA LEU A 182 5.87 -14.02 21.18
C LEU A 182 4.76 -15.06 21.10
N MET A 183 3.62 -14.63 20.60
CA MET A 183 2.50 -15.50 20.30
C MET A 183 2.42 -15.70 18.80
N GLU A 184 2.72 -16.92 18.36
CA GLU A 184 2.53 -17.34 16.98
C GLU A 184 1.03 -17.33 16.65
N ILE A 185 0.73 -16.91 15.43
CA ILE A 185 -0.64 -16.84 14.93
C ILE A 185 -0.69 -17.51 13.57
N ASP A 186 -1.80 -18.18 13.30
CA ASP A 186 -2.13 -18.76 12.00
C ASP A 186 -2.85 -17.70 11.14
N GLU A 187 -2.15 -16.58 10.88
CA GLU A 187 -2.63 -15.45 10.07
C GLU A 187 -1.61 -15.20 8.96
N ASP A 188 -2.06 -15.14 7.70
CA ASP A 188 -1.18 -14.80 6.58
C ASP A 188 -0.73 -13.33 6.66
N VAL A 189 0.47 -13.04 6.16
CA VAL A 189 1.03 -11.68 6.12
C VAL A 189 0.07 -10.68 5.45
N GLU A 190 -0.60 -11.10 4.37
CA GLU A 190 -1.55 -10.27 3.61
C GLU A 190 -2.78 -9.88 4.43
N ASP A 191 -3.31 -10.81 5.22
CA ASP A 191 -4.48 -10.60 6.07
C ASP A 191 -4.11 -9.67 7.25
N ALA A 192 -2.94 -9.91 7.87
CA ALA A 192 -2.41 -9.04 8.91
C ALA A 192 -2.15 -7.61 8.41
N LEU A 193 -1.57 -7.46 7.21
CA LEU A 193 -1.35 -6.15 6.59
C LEU A 193 -2.67 -5.47 6.22
N THR A 194 -3.66 -6.20 5.70
CA THR A 194 -4.99 -5.67 5.39
C THR A 194 -5.64 -5.09 6.63
N ARG A 195 -5.59 -5.82 7.75
CA ARG A 195 -6.12 -5.38 9.04
C ARG A 195 -5.39 -4.14 9.57
N ILE A 196 -4.06 -4.08 9.46
CA ILE A 196 -3.28 -2.91 9.92
C ILE A 196 -3.51 -1.69 9.03
N LEU A 197 -3.46 -1.84 7.71
CA LEU A 197 -3.65 -0.75 6.73
C LEU A 197 -5.06 -0.17 6.77
N SER A 198 -6.05 -1.00 7.11
CA SER A 198 -7.45 -0.58 7.23
C SER A 198 -7.80 -0.01 8.61
N ALA A 199 -6.83 0.16 9.52
CA ALA A 199 -7.10 0.53 10.92
C ALA A 199 -8.07 -0.42 11.66
N GLY A 200 -8.05 -1.70 11.29
CA GLY A 200 -8.91 -2.73 11.86
C GLY A 200 -10.30 -2.81 11.24
N PHE A 201 -10.64 -1.97 10.26
CA PHE A 201 -11.93 -1.99 9.58
C PHE A 201 -12.02 -3.00 8.44
N GLY A 202 -10.88 -3.51 7.96
CA GLY A 202 -10.82 -4.54 6.92
C GLY A 202 -10.89 -5.92 7.54
N ASP A 203 -11.91 -6.69 7.16
CA ASP A 203 -12.09 -8.07 7.58
C ASP A 203 -10.95 -8.97 7.09
N ALA A 204 -10.26 -9.60 8.03
CA ALA A 204 -9.43 -10.79 7.80
C ALA A 204 -10.30 -12.05 7.99
N ASP A 205 -11.38 -12.15 7.20
CA ASP A 205 -12.40 -13.19 7.33
C ASP A 205 -11.99 -14.51 6.67
N ARG A 206 -10.83 -15.08 7.05
CA ARG A 206 -10.48 -16.43 6.61
C ARG A 206 -10.16 -17.42 7.73
N HIS A 207 -9.67 -16.99 8.89
CA HIS A 207 -9.40 -17.92 10.00
C HIS A 207 -9.66 -17.30 11.39
N GLY A 208 -10.91 -17.41 11.86
CA GLY A 208 -11.22 -17.50 13.29
C GLY A 208 -11.43 -16.21 14.09
N GLY A 209 -12.70 -15.91 14.39
CA GLY A 209 -13.09 -15.47 15.74
C GLY A 209 -13.39 -14.00 16.00
N MET A 210 -13.34 -13.10 15.01
CA MET A 210 -13.97 -11.78 15.13
C MET A 210 -15.28 -11.80 14.36
N ASP A 211 -16.38 -11.93 15.11
CA ASP A 211 -17.73 -11.88 14.53
C ASP A 211 -17.93 -10.53 13.85
N ALA A 212 -18.45 -10.58 12.61
CA ALA A 212 -18.56 -9.46 11.70
C ALA A 212 -19.05 -8.20 12.41
N GLY A 213 -18.33 -7.09 12.21
CA GLY A 213 -18.68 -5.80 12.77
C GLY A 213 -20.15 -5.45 12.50
N VAL A 214 -20.81 -4.87 13.51
CA VAL A 214 -22.18 -4.36 13.43
C VAL A 214 -22.33 -3.54 12.15
N PRO A 215 -23.32 -3.83 11.28
CA PRO A 215 -23.51 -3.05 10.07
C PRO A 215 -23.69 -1.58 10.45
N ILE A 216 -22.84 -0.70 9.91
CA ILE A 216 -23.06 0.74 9.95
C ILE A 216 -24.22 1.00 8.99
N ASP A 217 -25.45 0.88 9.48
CA ASP A 217 -26.62 1.46 8.81
C ASP A 217 -26.43 2.98 8.85
N VAL A 218 -26.06 3.53 7.70
CA VAL A 218 -26.08 4.97 7.47
C VAL A 218 -27.54 5.38 7.47
N VAL A 219 -28.06 5.80 8.63
CA VAL A 219 -29.36 6.47 8.71
C VAL A 219 -29.26 7.73 7.85
N ASP A 220 -30.01 7.75 6.74
CA ASP A 220 -30.13 8.90 5.88
C ASP A 220 -30.93 9.98 6.65
N ASP A 221 -30.23 11.01 7.14
CA ASP A 221 -30.81 12.12 7.93
C ASP A 221 -32.00 12.84 7.24
N ARG A 222 -32.28 12.53 5.97
CA ARG A 222 -33.43 13.03 5.22
C ARG A 222 -34.77 12.44 5.68
N GLU A 223 -34.79 11.23 6.26
CA GLU A 223 -36.05 10.62 6.72
C GLU A 223 -36.46 11.14 8.11
N SER A 224 -35.51 11.44 8.99
CA SER A 224 -35.80 12.05 10.30
C SER A 224 -36.35 13.47 10.17
N ALA A 225 -35.92 14.24 9.16
CA ALA A 225 -36.48 15.57 8.89
C ALA A 225 -37.94 15.52 8.40
N ALA A 226 -38.33 14.47 7.66
CA ALA A 226 -39.71 14.29 7.20
C ALA A 226 -40.65 13.83 8.33
N ALA A 227 -40.17 12.98 9.24
CA ALA A 227 -40.96 12.52 10.39
C ALA A 227 -41.22 13.64 11.42
N VAL A 228 -40.27 14.55 11.61
CA VAL A 228 -40.44 15.72 12.50
C VAL A 228 -41.40 16.75 11.90
N ALA A 229 -41.44 16.88 10.56
CA ALA A 229 -42.39 17.77 9.88
C ALA A 229 -43.84 17.27 9.94
N ASP A 230 -44.08 15.95 9.91
CA ASP A 230 -45.43 15.38 9.96
C ASP A 230 -46.02 15.38 11.39
N GLY A 231 -45.17 15.32 12.42
CA GLY A 231 -45.59 15.42 13.83
C GLY A 231 -46.08 16.81 14.24
N ALA A 232 -45.45 17.88 13.71
CA ALA A 232 -45.78 19.26 14.09
C ALA A 232 -47.11 19.78 13.52
N VAL A 233 -47.68 19.11 12.51
CA VAL A 233 -48.96 19.53 11.89
C VAL A 233 -50.18 19.04 12.68
N ARG A 234 -50.02 18.06 13.60
CA ARG A 234 -51.15 17.45 14.33
C ARG A 234 -51.48 18.08 15.70
N GLU A 235 -50.64 18.96 16.25
CA GLU A 235 -50.87 19.59 17.56
C GLU A 235 -51.60 20.96 17.51
N GLY A 236 -52.14 21.34 16.35
CA GLY A 236 -52.82 22.61 16.14
C GLY A 236 -54.35 22.52 16.02
N THR A 237 -55.07 21.93 16.98
CA THR A 237 -56.53 22.16 17.12
C THR A 237 -56.88 22.39 18.59
N ILE A 238 -57.24 23.64 18.89
CA ILE A 238 -57.74 24.14 20.17
C ILE A 238 -59.20 23.73 20.33
N ASP A 239 -59.58 23.15 21.46
CA ASP A 239 -60.97 23.12 21.95
C ASP A 239 -61.05 23.78 23.33
N ALA A 240 -62.13 24.53 23.56
CA ALA A 240 -62.27 25.56 24.57
C ALA A 240 -63.26 25.18 25.69
N GLY A 241 -63.02 25.74 26.90
CA GLY A 241 -63.94 25.73 28.05
C GLY A 241 -63.70 24.55 29.01
N GLU A 242 -63.64 24.69 30.33
CA GLU A 242 -64.33 25.60 31.23
C GLU A 242 -63.53 25.77 32.53
N SER A 243 -63.63 26.97 33.11
CA SER A 243 -62.99 27.47 34.33
C SER A 243 -63.51 26.83 35.62
N THR A 244 -62.63 26.60 36.60
CA THR A 244 -62.86 26.97 38.02
C THR A 244 -61.52 27.04 38.79
N ASP A 245 -61.38 28.12 39.54
CA ASP A 245 -60.36 28.50 40.55
C ASP A 245 -61.09 28.57 41.92
N PRO A 246 -60.51 28.80 43.13
CA PRO A 246 -59.12 28.72 43.64
C PRO A 246 -58.98 27.94 44.99
N GLY A 247 -57.74 27.84 45.50
CA GLY A 247 -57.41 27.66 46.93
C GLY A 247 -55.93 27.27 47.11
N ASP A 248 -55.00 28.18 47.41
CA ASP A 248 -54.69 28.90 48.67
C ASP A 248 -53.79 28.11 49.65
N ASP A 249 -52.83 28.85 50.24
CA ASP A 249 -51.87 28.54 51.32
C ASP A 249 -50.77 27.48 51.06
N GLY A 250 -49.49 27.62 51.44
CA GLY A 250 -48.81 28.59 52.31
C GLY A 250 -47.65 27.88 53.04
N GLY A 251 -46.45 28.48 53.07
CA GLY A 251 -45.50 28.41 54.20
C GLY A 251 -44.54 27.21 54.38
N GLY A 252 -43.23 27.50 54.25
CA GLY A 252 -42.34 27.51 55.43
C GLY A 252 -41.45 26.29 55.77
N GLY A 253 -40.17 26.58 56.05
CA GLY A 253 -39.32 25.88 57.04
C GLY A 253 -38.40 24.77 56.49
N SER A 254 -37.07 24.94 56.44
CA SER A 254 -36.09 24.98 57.56
C SER A 254 -35.63 23.61 58.07
N THR A 255 -34.35 23.32 57.77
CA THR A 255 -33.31 22.54 58.49
C THR A 255 -33.63 21.37 59.44
N ARG A 256 -32.84 20.29 59.22
CA ARG A 256 -32.12 19.35 60.13
C ARG A 256 -32.28 17.92 59.56
N THR A 257 -31.26 17.09 59.46
CA THR A 257 -30.04 16.90 60.25
C THR A 257 -29.01 16.18 59.39
#